data_AF-A0A5E4IX20-F1
#
_entry.id   AF-A0A5E4IX20-F1
#
_cell.length_a   1.000
_cell.length_b   1.000
_cell.length_c   1.000
_cell.angle_alpha   90.00
_cell.angle_beta   90.00
_cell.angle_gamma   90.00
#
_symmetry.space_group_name_H-M   'P 1'
#
loop_
_entity.id
_entity.type
_entity.pdbx_description
1 polymer ?
#
loop_
_entity_poly.entity_id
_entity_poly.type
_entity_poly.pdbx_seq_one_letter_code
_entity_poly.pdbx_strand_id
1 'polypeptide(L)' 'MDKAEIMDLARKIGTYDVTKETGSCAAVPKKPMTKARRDEILTMDEELGLREMAEALAKEMKVTRV' A
#
# COMPACT_ATOMS: atom_id res chain seq x y z
N MET A 1 -9.15 -16.51 2.07
CA MET A 1 -10.00 -15.77 3.00
C MET A 1 -10.85 -14.79 2.22
N ASP A 2 -12.12 -14.70 2.52
CA ASP A 2 -12.97 -13.63 2.00
C ASP A 2 -12.85 -12.35 2.87
N LYS A 3 -13.51 -11.28 2.44
CA LYS A 3 -13.48 -10.01 3.17
C LYS A 3 -14.20 -10.10 4.53
N ALA A 4 -15.21 -10.96 4.67
CA ALA A 4 -15.95 -11.13 5.91
C ALA A 4 -15.07 -11.78 6.99
N GLU A 5 -14.33 -12.82 6.62
CA GLU A 5 -13.37 -13.50 7.51
C GLU A 5 -12.28 -12.54 8.02
N ILE A 6 -11.79 -11.63 7.16
CA ILE A 6 -10.81 -10.60 7.55
C ILE A 6 -11.44 -9.61 8.55
N MET A 7 -12.67 -9.18 8.31
CA MET A 7 -13.38 -8.24 9.20
C MET A 7 -13.66 -8.86 10.57
N ASP A 8 -14.02 -10.15 10.61
CA ASP A 8 -14.21 -10.88 11.86
C ASP A 8 -12.92 -10.99 12.67
N LEU A 9 -11.80 -11.28 12.00
CA LEU A 9 -10.50 -11.27 12.64
C LEU A 9 -10.16 -9.88 13.18
N ALA A 10 -10.38 -8.83 12.39
CA ALA A 10 -10.13 -7.44 12.80
C ALA A 10 -10.97 -7.04 14.03
N ARG A 11 -12.23 -7.48 14.12
CA ARG A 11 -13.07 -7.29 15.32
C ARG A 11 -12.50 -8.06 16.51
N LYS A 12 -12.09 -9.31 16.31
CA LYS A 12 -11.53 -10.16 17.36
C LYS A 12 -10.25 -9.58 17.98
N ILE A 13 -9.39 -8.96 17.17
CA ILE A 13 -8.12 -8.36 17.65
C ILE A 13 -8.24 -6.86 17.96
N GLY A 14 -9.44 -6.28 17.86
CA GLY A 14 -9.69 -4.87 18.19
C GLY A 14 -9.17 -3.84 17.18
N THR A 15 -8.84 -4.24 15.94
CA THR A 15 -8.34 -3.32 14.90
C THR A 15 -9.44 -2.80 13.96
N TYR A 16 -10.65 -3.37 14.03
CA TYR A 16 -11.73 -3.00 13.12
C TYR A 16 -12.11 -1.51 13.22
N ASP A 17 -12.37 -1.01 14.43
CA ASP A 17 -12.87 0.35 14.61
C ASP A 17 -11.85 1.44 14.28
N VAL A 18 -10.56 1.15 14.45
CA VAL A 18 -9.48 2.08 14.10
C VAL A 18 -9.12 2.09 12.61
N THR A 19 -9.54 1.07 11.86
CA THR A 19 -9.22 0.94 10.42
C THR A 19 -10.44 1.05 9.50
N LYS A 20 -11.67 1.08 10.04
CA LYS A 20 -12.90 1.12 9.21
C LYS A 20 -13.03 2.41 8.38
N GLU A 21 -12.49 3.53 8.87
CA GLU A 21 -12.48 4.79 8.15
C GLU A 21 -11.04 5.13 7.74
N THR A 22 -10.78 5.13 6.43
CA THR A 22 -9.49 5.51 5.86
C THR A 22 -9.68 6.50 4.73
N GLY A 23 -8.73 7.44 4.61
CA GLY A 23 -8.67 8.33 3.46
C GLY A 23 -8.39 7.54 2.18
N SER A 24 -8.97 7.97 1.07
CA SER A 24 -8.62 7.42 -0.25
C SER A 24 -7.28 7.96 -0.73
N CYS A 25 -6.55 7.15 -1.48
CA CYS A 25 -5.40 7.63 -2.23
C CYS A 25 -5.88 8.63 -3.31
N ALA A 26 -5.27 9.81 -3.37
CA ALA A 26 -5.63 10.82 -4.37
C ALA A 26 -5.10 10.46 -5.78
N ALA A 27 -4.14 9.55 -5.89
CA ALA A 27 -3.49 9.17 -7.14
C ALA A 27 -4.15 7.95 -7.84
N VAL A 28 -5.40 7.62 -7.49
CA VAL A 28 -6.09 6.46 -8.09
C VAL A 28 -6.42 6.76 -9.56
N PRO A 29 -5.95 5.93 -10.52
CA PRO A 29 -6.25 6.12 -11.93
C PRO A 29 -7.72 5.80 -12.21
N LYS A 30 -8.33 6.50 -13.17
CA LYS A 30 -9.73 6.28 -13.59
C LYS A 30 -10.00 4.85 -14.10
N LYS A 31 -8.97 4.19 -14.64
CA LYS A 31 -9.03 2.84 -15.20
C LYS A 31 -7.79 2.05 -14.73
N PRO A 32 -7.83 1.44 -13.53
CA PRO A 32 -6.71 0.66 -13.03
C PRO A 32 -6.48 -0.58 -13.91
N MET A 33 -5.22 -0.93 -14.11
CA MET A 33 -4.83 -2.14 -14.83
C MET A 33 -5.06 -3.36 -13.94
N THR A 34 -5.86 -4.33 -14.39
CA THR A 34 -6.17 -5.55 -13.63
C THR A 34 -5.26 -6.74 -13.98
N LYS A 35 -4.43 -6.60 -15.00
CA LYS A 35 -3.46 -7.60 -15.48
C LYS A 35 -2.17 -6.92 -15.92
N ALA A 36 -1.31 -6.59 -14.96
CA ALA A 36 -0.01 -5.98 -15.24
C ALA A 36 1.02 -7.01 -15.70
N ARG A 37 1.91 -6.60 -16.62
CA ARG A 37 3.07 -7.39 -17.03
C ARG A 37 4.31 -6.97 -16.23
N ARG A 38 5.05 -7.94 -15.72
CA ARG A 38 6.18 -7.67 -14.81
C ARG A 38 7.29 -6.85 -15.46
N ASP A 39 7.64 -7.16 -16.71
CA ASP A 39 8.65 -6.47 -17.51
C ASP A 39 8.32 -4.99 -17.75
N GLU A 40 7.05 -4.70 -18.04
CA GLU A 40 6.56 -3.32 -18.18
C GLU A 40 6.70 -2.55 -16.85
N ILE A 41 6.30 -3.16 -15.72
CA ILE A 41 6.42 -2.54 -14.39
C ILE A 41 7.88 -2.26 -14.04
N LEU A 42 8.79 -3.20 -14.28
CA LEU A 42 10.21 -2.99 -13.96
C LEU A 42 10.83 -1.86 -14.77
N THR A 43 10.46 -1.73 -16.04
CA THR A 43 10.91 -0.62 -16.90
C THR A 43 10.39 0.71 -16.35
N MET A 44 9.12 0.77 -15.97
CA MET A 44 8.53 1.97 -15.37
C MET A 44 9.15 2.33 -14.02
N ASP A 45 9.48 1.35 -13.18
CA ASP A 45 10.12 1.57 -11.87
C ASP A 45 11.49 2.25 -12.04
N GLU A 46 12.25 1.86 -13.07
CA GLU A 46 13.52 2.47 -13.46
C GLU A 46 13.33 3.89 -14.02
N GLU A 47 12.40 4.08 -14.95
CA GLU A 47 12.07 5.41 -15.52
C GLU A 47 11.62 6.41 -14.45
N LEU A 48 10.89 5.93 -13.44
CA LEU A 48 10.41 6.75 -12.34
C LEU A 48 11.44 6.92 -11.22
N GLY A 49 12.57 6.20 -11.24
CA GLY A 49 13.58 6.24 -10.19
C GLY A 49 13.02 5.83 -8.81
N LEU A 50 12.09 4.85 -8.78
CA LEU A 50 11.39 4.49 -7.56
C LEU A 50 12.34 3.94 -6.49
N ARG A 51 13.44 3.31 -6.91
CA ARG A 51 14.43 2.74 -6.00
C ARG A 51 15.14 3.82 -5.19
N GLU A 52 15.65 4.85 -5.84
CA GLU A 52 16.38 5.95 -5.21
C GLU A 52 15.45 6.72 -4.27
N MET A 53 14.20 6.95 -4.69
CA MET A 53 13.18 7.56 -3.83
C MET A 53 12.88 6.73 -2.59
N ALA A 54 12.69 5.41 -2.75
CA ALA A 54 12.44 4.51 -1.62
C ALA A 54 13.62 4.50 -0.64
N GLU A 55 14.86 4.46 -1.14
CA GLU A 55 16.08 4.52 -0.32
C GLU A 55 16.21 5.85 0.43
N ALA A 56 15.89 6.97 -0.20
CA ALA A 56 15.88 8.29 0.44
C ALA A 56 14.83 8.36 1.56
N LEU A 57 13.59 7.96 1.28
CA LEU A 57 12.50 7.97 2.26
C LEU A 57 12.78 7.04 3.44
N ALA A 58 13.36 5.87 3.19
CA ALA A 58 13.74 4.92 4.23
C ALA A 58 14.80 5.49 5.18
N LYS A 59 15.75 6.30 4.67
CA LYS A 59 16.78 6.97 5.49
C LYS A 59 16.19 8.04 6.40
N GLU A 60 15.12 8.71 5.96
CA GLU A 60 14.43 9.76 6.72
C GLU A 60 13.38 9.22 7.71
N MET A 61 13.09 7.91 7.66
CA MET A 61 12.05 7.30 8.46
C MET A 61 12.32 7.43 9.98
N LYS A 62 11.35 7.96 10.72
CA LYS A 62 11.40 8.06 12.17
C LYS A 62 11.06 6.72 12.83
N VAL A 63 12.02 6.10 13.49
CA VAL A 63 11.81 4.89 14.29
C VAL A 63 11.41 5.29 15.71
N THR A 64 10.21 4.88 16.13
CA THR A 64 9.71 5.08 17.51
C THR A 64 9.46 3.73 18.15
N ARG A 65 9.84 3.54 19.41
CA ARG A 65 9.48 2.35 20.19
C ARG A 65 8.10 2.57 20.81
N VAL A 66 7.26 1.56 20.69
CA VAL A 66 5.92 1.48 21.31
C VAL A 66 6.04 0.78 22.64
#